data_AF-A0A090M3E1-F1
#
_entry.id   AF-A0A090M3E1-F1
#
_cell.length_a   1.000
_cell.length_b   1.000
_cell.length_c   1.000
_cell.angle_alpha   90.00
_cell.angle_beta   90.00
_cell.angle_gamma   90.00
#
_symmetry.space_group_name_H-M   'P 1'
#
loop_
_entity.id
_entity.type
_entity.pdbx_description
1 polymer ?
#
loop_
_entity_poly.entity_id
_entity_poly.type
_entity_poly.pdbx_seq_one_letter_code
_entity_poly.pdbx_strand_id
1 'polypeptide(L)'
;MRARAIHRYVASATVDGREEAFADVVGALVTMRASFVTFVDDRASMDRALETTARAAARTGRAADATALHGDLAPHARERALNDWNARRYVEDGDVGVLVTTDACAPRRARGERAARVKALVHYDSPRDASTYRARLTSAFADDALDAMANEVGADADGSHRVVISLIVGPAEATRFVDVSKELNLDASDLSLDVLRPLNPAIECKV
;
A
#
# COMPACT_ATOMS: atom_id res chain seq x y z
N MET A 1 30.14 2.50 5.02
CA MET A 1 29.05 2.61 4.03
C MET A 1 27.75 2.39 4.79
N ARG A 2 26.92 3.44 5.02
CA ARG A 2 25.72 3.33 5.84
C ARG A 2 24.57 2.83 4.95
N ALA A 3 24.09 1.60 5.19
CA ALA A 3 22.88 1.09 4.58
C ALA A 3 21.70 1.99 4.99
N ARG A 4 20.91 2.46 4.02
CA ARG A 4 19.67 3.19 4.29
C ARG A 4 18.52 2.21 4.22
N ALA A 5 17.85 2.06 5.35
CA ALA A 5 16.76 1.15 5.61
C ALA A 5 15.57 1.38 4.66
N ILE A 6 14.77 0.33 4.50
CA ILE A 6 13.40 0.42 4.02
C ILE A 6 12.69 1.43 4.91
N HIS A 7 12.28 2.53 4.31
CA HIS A 7 11.54 3.52 5.05
C HIS A 7 10.08 3.09 5.12
N ARG A 8 9.71 2.49 6.26
CA ARG A 8 8.32 2.36 6.66
C ARG A 8 7.82 3.78 6.93
N TYR A 9 6.74 4.18 6.27
CA TYR A 9 6.20 5.53 6.39
C TYR A 9 4.74 5.44 6.79
N VAL A 10 4.47 5.51 8.09
CA VAL A 10 3.09 5.57 8.56
C VAL A 10 2.57 6.98 8.37
N ALA A 11 1.78 7.17 7.31
CA ALA A 11 0.98 8.37 7.14
C ALA A 11 -0.27 8.31 8.01
N SER A 12 -0.15 8.71 9.28
CA SER A 12 -1.32 8.96 10.12
C SER A 12 -1.98 10.26 9.65
N ALA A 13 -3.10 10.15 8.95
CA ALA A 13 -3.89 11.29 8.54
C ALA A 13 -4.98 11.53 9.58
N THR A 14 -4.74 12.47 10.49
CA THR A 14 -5.76 12.98 11.43
C THR A 14 -6.74 13.98 10.79
N VAL A 15 -6.78 14.04 9.45
CA VAL A 15 -7.53 15.07 8.71
C VAL A 15 -8.94 14.59 8.38
N ASP A 16 -9.84 15.56 8.18
CA ASP A 16 -11.26 15.41 7.88
C ASP A 16 -11.53 14.57 6.61
N GLY A 17 -11.49 13.24 6.73
CA GLY A 17 -11.94 12.31 5.69
C GLY A 17 -10.83 11.41 5.14
N ARG A 18 -11.03 10.09 5.26
CA ARG A 18 -10.15 9.04 4.75
C ARG A 18 -9.85 9.19 3.26
N GLU A 19 -10.86 9.58 2.49
CA GLU A 19 -10.82 9.72 1.05
C GLU A 19 -9.85 10.84 0.62
N GLU A 20 -9.79 11.95 1.35
CA GLU A 20 -8.87 13.04 1.02
C GLU A 20 -7.42 12.64 1.27
N ALA A 21 -7.14 12.04 2.44
CA ALA A 21 -5.83 11.49 2.76
C ALA A 21 -5.37 10.43 1.74
N PHE A 22 -6.28 9.54 1.35
CA PHE A 22 -6.00 8.55 0.33
C PHE A 22 -5.75 9.19 -1.03
N ALA A 23 -6.51 10.21 -1.42
CA ALA A 23 -6.35 10.91 -2.68
C ALA A 23 -4.96 11.57 -2.80
N ASP A 24 -4.42 12.07 -1.70
CA ASP A 24 -3.07 12.65 -1.64
C ASP A 24 -1.99 11.59 -1.78
N VAL A 25 -2.15 10.45 -1.10
CA VAL A 25 -1.25 9.30 -1.24
C VAL A 25 -1.24 8.79 -2.68
N VAL A 26 -2.41 8.63 -3.29
CA VAL A 26 -2.52 8.22 -4.71
C VAL A 26 -1.83 9.24 -5.61
N GLY A 27 -2.08 10.55 -5.42
CA GLY A 27 -1.47 11.60 -6.22
C GLY A 27 0.06 11.57 -6.16
N ALA A 28 0.63 11.36 -4.98
CA ALA A 28 2.06 11.21 -4.79
C ALA A 28 2.62 9.97 -5.51
N LEU A 29 2.02 8.80 -5.30
CA LEU A 29 2.47 7.54 -5.91
C LEU A 29 2.36 7.56 -7.43
N VAL A 30 1.29 8.15 -7.98
CA VAL A 30 1.10 8.31 -9.43
C VAL A 30 2.15 9.26 -10.03
N THR A 31 2.44 10.38 -9.35
CA THR A 31 3.49 11.32 -9.78
C THR A 31 4.85 10.64 -9.84
N MET A 32 5.14 9.78 -8.86
CA MET A 32 6.38 8.99 -8.77
C MET A 32 6.43 7.77 -9.71
N ARG A 33 5.37 7.49 -10.49
CA ARG A 33 5.22 6.26 -11.29
C ARG A 33 5.41 4.98 -10.47
N ALA A 34 4.92 4.97 -9.22
CA ALA A 34 5.03 3.83 -8.34
C ALA A 34 3.73 3.02 -8.38
N SER A 35 3.76 1.82 -8.98
CA SER A 35 2.64 0.87 -8.88
C SER A 35 2.50 0.37 -7.45
N PHE A 36 1.26 0.21 -6.97
CA PHE A 36 0.95 -0.08 -5.57
C PHE A 36 -0.26 -0.99 -5.37
N VAL A 37 -0.31 -1.62 -4.20
CA VAL A 37 -1.48 -2.39 -3.73
C VAL A 37 -2.15 -1.63 -2.59
N THR A 38 -3.46 -1.52 -2.66
CA THR A 38 -4.31 -0.94 -1.62
C THR A 38 -5.18 -2.02 -0.98
N PHE A 39 -5.09 -2.16 0.33
CA PHE A 39 -5.92 -3.08 1.10
C PHE A 39 -7.11 -2.37 1.73
N VAL A 40 -8.29 -2.97 1.54
CA VAL A 40 -9.58 -2.54 2.08
C VAL A 40 -10.25 -3.70 2.83
N ASP A 41 -11.11 -3.38 3.78
CA ASP A 41 -11.79 -4.36 4.63
C ASP A 41 -13.07 -4.92 3.97
N ASP A 42 -13.76 -4.09 3.18
CA ASP A 42 -15.04 -4.43 2.57
C ASP A 42 -15.24 -3.84 1.16
N ARG A 43 -16.39 -4.17 0.56
CA ARG A 43 -16.77 -3.73 -0.79
C ARG A 43 -17.02 -2.23 -0.89
N ALA A 44 -17.60 -1.61 0.15
CA ALA A 44 -17.88 -0.18 0.12
C ALA A 44 -16.57 0.64 0.19
N SER A 45 -15.62 0.22 1.02
CA SER A 45 -14.26 0.79 1.05
C SER A 45 -13.53 0.56 -0.27
N MET A 46 -13.70 -0.59 -0.91
CA MET A 46 -13.15 -0.85 -2.25
C MET A 46 -13.67 0.15 -3.28
N ASP A 47 -14.99 0.33 -3.37
CA ASP A 47 -15.61 1.23 -4.35
C ASP A 47 -15.15 2.68 -4.13
N ARG A 48 -15.09 3.13 -2.87
CA ARG A 48 -14.55 4.46 -2.51
C ARG A 48 -13.07 4.61 -2.86
N ALA A 49 -12.25 3.59 -2.62
CA ALA A 49 -10.84 3.60 -2.98
C ALA A 49 -10.64 3.66 -4.50
N LEU A 50 -11.42 2.91 -5.28
CA LEU A 50 -11.37 2.95 -6.74
C LEU A 50 -11.77 4.34 -7.28
N GLU A 51 -12.90 4.88 -6.82
CA GLU A 51 -13.38 6.21 -7.22
C GLU A 51 -12.36 7.30 -6.86
N THR A 52 -11.81 7.22 -5.65
CA THR A 52 -10.80 8.17 -5.16
C THR A 52 -9.50 8.05 -5.94
N THR A 53 -9.08 6.83 -6.31
CA THR A 53 -7.89 6.61 -7.15
C THR A 53 -8.06 7.28 -8.50
N ALA A 54 -9.21 7.07 -9.16
CA ALA A 54 -9.51 7.67 -10.47
C ALA A 54 -9.49 9.21 -10.40
N ARG A 55 -10.16 9.79 -9.40
CA ARG A 55 -10.18 11.25 -9.19
C ARG A 55 -8.78 11.81 -8.91
N ALA A 56 -8.02 11.16 -8.03
CA ALA A 56 -6.69 11.60 -7.65
C ALA A 56 -5.70 11.55 -8.83
N ALA A 57 -5.71 10.45 -9.60
CA ALA A 57 -4.87 10.31 -10.78
C ALA A 57 -5.17 11.40 -11.83
N ALA A 58 -6.46 11.67 -12.09
CA ALA A 58 -6.86 12.74 -13.01
C ALA A 58 -6.28 14.12 -12.64
N ARG A 59 -6.18 14.45 -11.34
CA ARG A 59 -5.56 15.71 -10.87
C ARG A 59 -4.06 15.83 -11.21
N THR A 60 -3.37 14.70 -11.39
CA THR A 60 -1.93 14.67 -11.73
C THR A 60 -1.66 14.78 -13.24
N GLY A 61 -2.69 14.74 -14.08
CA GLY A 61 -2.53 14.66 -15.54
C GLY A 61 -1.97 13.32 -16.03
N ARG A 62 -2.03 12.27 -15.20
CA ARG A 62 -1.58 10.92 -15.52
C ARG A 62 -2.69 9.91 -15.26
N ALA A 63 -2.70 8.84 -16.03
CA ALA A 63 -3.63 7.75 -15.81
C ALA A 63 -3.08 6.76 -14.77
N ALA A 64 -4.01 6.22 -13.98
CA ALA A 64 -3.80 5.11 -13.08
C ALA A 64 -4.82 4.03 -13.43
N ASP A 65 -4.32 2.83 -13.68
CA ASP A 65 -5.13 1.68 -14.06
C ASP A 65 -5.43 0.85 -12.81
N ALA A 66 -6.61 1.09 -12.24
CA ALA A 66 -7.04 0.47 -11.00
C ALA A 66 -7.80 -0.84 -11.27
N THR A 67 -7.28 -1.94 -10.74
CA THR A 67 -7.90 -3.27 -10.80
C THR A 67 -8.40 -3.67 -9.41
N ALA A 68 -9.63 -4.19 -9.33
CA ALA A 68 -10.25 -4.60 -8.08
C ALA A 68 -10.28 -6.13 -7.93
N LEU A 69 -9.86 -6.66 -6.77
CA LEU A 69 -9.99 -8.09 -6.42
C LEU A 69 -10.87 -8.27 -5.19
N HIS A 70 -12.07 -8.81 -5.39
CA HIS A 70 -13.07 -9.05 -4.34
C HIS A 70 -13.72 -10.43 -4.46
N GLY A 71 -14.45 -10.82 -3.40
CA GLY A 71 -15.02 -12.16 -3.24
C GLY A 71 -16.13 -12.52 -4.22
N ASP A 72 -16.77 -11.51 -4.83
CA ASP A 72 -17.84 -11.73 -5.81
C ASP A 72 -17.31 -12.15 -7.18
N LEU A 73 -16.00 -11.99 -7.43
CA LEU A 73 -15.35 -12.52 -8.62
C LEU A 73 -15.18 -14.03 -8.51
N ALA A 74 -15.61 -14.75 -9.54
CA ALA A 74 -15.30 -16.17 -9.65
C ALA A 74 -13.77 -16.40 -9.64
N PRO A 75 -13.27 -17.52 -9.09
CA PRO A 75 -11.83 -17.75 -8.92
C PRO A 75 -10.99 -17.54 -10.19
N HIS A 76 -11.46 -18.04 -11.33
CA HIS A 76 -10.79 -17.88 -12.63
C HIS A 76 -10.80 -16.43 -13.13
N ALA A 77 -11.86 -15.67 -12.84
CA ALA A 77 -11.95 -14.25 -13.19
C ALA A 77 -11.00 -13.42 -12.33
N ARG A 78 -10.88 -13.75 -11.04
CA ARG A 78 -9.92 -13.12 -10.12
C ARG A 78 -8.47 -13.39 -10.55
N GLU A 79 -8.15 -14.63 -10.92
CA GLU A 79 -6.84 -15.00 -11.44
C GLU A 79 -6.51 -14.24 -12.73
N ARG A 80 -7.46 -14.16 -13.67
CA ARG A 80 -7.29 -13.38 -14.90
C ARG A 80 -7.05 -11.90 -14.60
N ALA A 81 -7.86 -11.28 -13.75
CA ALA A 81 -7.70 -9.88 -13.38
C ALA A 81 -6.32 -9.60 -12.74
N LEU A 82 -5.85 -10.51 -11.87
CA LEU A 82 -4.51 -10.42 -11.29
C LEU A 82 -3.42 -10.55 -12.35
N ASN A 83 -3.54 -11.49 -13.29
CA ASN A 83 -2.57 -11.68 -14.37
C ASN A 83 -2.52 -10.48 -15.34
N ASP A 84 -3.69 -9.93 -15.70
CA ASP A 84 -3.80 -8.75 -16.55
C ASP A 84 -3.19 -7.51 -15.87
N TRP A 85 -3.39 -7.37 -14.56
CA TRP A 85 -2.73 -6.32 -13.78
C TRP A 85 -1.21 -6.52 -13.68
N ASN A 86 -0.75 -7.76 -13.42
CA ASN A 86 0.68 -8.10 -13.37
C ASN A 86 1.40 -7.77 -14.69
N ALA A 87 0.73 -7.96 -15.83
CA ALA A 87 1.29 -7.67 -17.15
C ALA A 87 1.44 -6.17 -17.44
N ARG A 88 0.60 -5.32 -16.84
CA ARG A 88 0.56 -3.87 -17.11
C ARG A 88 1.40 -3.04 -16.14
N ARG A 89 1.58 -3.48 -14.89
CA ARG A 89 2.12 -2.64 -13.79
C ARG A 89 3.58 -2.17 -13.91
N TYR A 90 4.37 -2.65 -14.87
CA TYR A 90 5.78 -2.24 -15.06
C TYR A 90 6.10 -1.78 -16.49
N VAL A 91 5.11 -1.30 -17.22
CA VAL A 91 5.38 -0.69 -18.53
C VAL A 91 6.03 0.68 -18.27
N GLU A 92 7.24 0.89 -18.77
CA GLU A 92 8.13 2.04 -18.43
C GLU A 92 7.49 3.42 -18.71
N ASP A 93 6.59 3.48 -19.70
CA ASP A 93 5.78 4.64 -20.06
C ASP A 93 4.26 4.39 -19.97
N GLY A 94 3.85 3.31 -19.29
CA GLY A 94 2.45 2.95 -19.11
C GLY A 94 1.80 3.62 -17.90
N ASP A 95 0.50 3.41 -17.79
CA ASP A 95 -0.31 3.86 -16.65
C ASP A 95 0.20 3.22 -15.35
N VAL A 96 0.06 3.95 -14.24
CA VAL A 96 0.43 3.43 -12.94
C VAL A 96 -0.54 2.33 -12.54
N GLY A 97 -0.02 1.12 -12.33
CA GLY A 97 -0.84 -0.04 -11.96
C GLY A 97 -1.24 0.02 -10.50
N VAL A 98 -2.55 0.06 -10.23
CA VAL A 98 -3.10 0.07 -8.87
C VAL A 98 -3.94 -1.18 -8.66
N LEU A 99 -3.64 -1.95 -7.61
CA LEU A 99 -4.45 -3.11 -7.22
C LEU A 99 -5.20 -2.79 -5.94
N VAL A 100 -6.54 -2.79 -5.96
CA VAL A 100 -7.36 -2.65 -4.75
C VAL A 100 -7.92 -4.01 -4.37
N THR A 101 -7.63 -4.51 -3.18
CA THR A 101 -8.01 -5.86 -2.77
C THR A 101 -8.44 -5.95 -1.31
N THR A 102 -9.26 -6.95 -1.02
CA THR A 102 -9.51 -7.42 0.36
C THR A 102 -8.46 -8.45 0.78
N ASP A 103 -8.32 -8.69 2.09
CA ASP A 103 -7.43 -9.72 2.62
C ASP A 103 -7.73 -11.13 2.08
N ALA A 104 -9.01 -11.44 1.89
CA ALA A 104 -9.45 -12.76 1.41
C ALA A 104 -9.07 -13.03 -0.06
N CYS A 105 -8.95 -11.97 -0.85
CA CYS A 105 -8.70 -12.01 -2.29
C CYS A 105 -7.29 -11.59 -2.68
N ALA A 106 -6.48 -11.16 -1.71
CA ALA A 106 -5.11 -10.75 -1.93
C ALA A 106 -4.28 -11.90 -2.53
N PRO A 107 -3.30 -11.59 -3.39
CA PRO A 107 -2.41 -12.59 -3.97
C PRO A 107 -1.67 -13.36 -2.87
N ARG A 108 -1.81 -14.69 -2.82
CA ARG A 108 -1.17 -15.53 -1.80
C ARG A 108 -0.40 -16.70 -2.39
N ARG A 109 0.87 -16.83 -2.00
CA ARG A 109 1.73 -17.97 -2.36
C ARG A 109 1.15 -19.32 -1.93
N ALA A 110 0.44 -19.37 -0.80
CA ALA A 110 -0.24 -20.58 -0.35
C ALA A 110 -1.29 -21.10 -1.36
N ARG A 111 -1.73 -20.27 -2.32
CA ARG A 111 -2.62 -20.62 -3.43
C ARG A 111 -1.88 -20.81 -4.76
N GLY A 112 -0.54 -20.84 -4.75
CA GLY A 112 0.29 -20.86 -5.95
C GLY A 112 0.40 -19.51 -6.67
N GLU A 113 -0.20 -18.45 -6.12
CA GLU A 113 -0.20 -17.12 -6.72
C GLU A 113 1.13 -16.40 -6.44
N ARG A 114 1.61 -15.62 -7.40
CA ARG A 114 2.79 -14.76 -7.20
C ARG A 114 2.38 -13.51 -6.42
N ALA A 115 3.25 -13.06 -5.52
CA ALA A 115 3.11 -11.75 -4.88
C ALA A 115 3.00 -10.62 -5.92
N ALA A 116 2.38 -9.52 -5.52
CA ALA A 116 2.19 -8.34 -6.37
C ALA A 116 3.51 -7.59 -6.67
N ARG A 117 4.58 -7.81 -5.89
CA ARG A 117 5.92 -7.21 -6.08
C ARG A 117 5.92 -5.68 -6.28
N VAL A 118 5.05 -4.95 -5.59
CA VAL A 118 4.91 -3.49 -5.76
C VAL A 118 5.98 -2.70 -5.01
N LYS A 119 6.14 -1.43 -5.38
CA LYS A 119 7.01 -0.48 -4.65
C LYS A 119 6.34 0.10 -3.41
N ALA A 120 5.01 0.20 -3.43
CA ALA A 120 4.24 0.72 -2.31
C ALA A 120 3.04 -0.18 -1.95
N LEU A 121 2.80 -0.30 -0.64
CA LEU A 121 1.62 -0.90 -0.05
C LEU A 121 0.85 0.19 0.69
N VAL A 122 -0.45 0.28 0.46
CA VAL A 122 -1.34 1.19 1.17
C VAL A 122 -2.39 0.38 1.94
N HIS A 123 -2.45 0.56 3.25
CA HIS A 123 -3.61 0.14 4.04
C HIS A 123 -4.60 1.29 4.01
N TYR A 124 -5.62 1.17 3.14
CA TYR A 124 -6.75 2.08 3.17
C TYR A 124 -7.49 1.89 4.48
N ASP A 125 -7.85 0.64 4.80
CA ASP A 125 -8.37 0.22 6.10
C ASP A 125 -7.25 -0.36 6.97
N SER A 126 -7.11 0.14 8.21
CA SER A 126 -6.05 -0.28 9.13
C SER A 126 -6.16 -1.78 9.46
N PRO A 127 -5.05 -2.56 9.39
CA PRO A 127 -5.09 -3.99 9.66
C PRO A 127 -5.54 -4.29 11.10
N ARG A 128 -6.27 -5.39 11.27
CA ARG A 128 -6.92 -5.76 12.54
C ARG A 128 -5.94 -6.27 13.59
N ASP A 129 -4.87 -6.91 13.15
CA ASP A 129 -3.85 -7.54 13.98
C ASP A 129 -2.51 -7.64 13.20
N ALA A 130 -1.45 -8.02 13.91
CA ALA A 130 -0.12 -8.21 13.34
C ALA A 130 -0.08 -9.29 12.25
N SER A 131 -0.92 -10.32 12.36
CA SER A 131 -0.97 -11.41 11.39
C SER A 131 -1.50 -10.93 10.04
N THR A 132 -2.52 -10.07 10.07
CA THR A 132 -3.11 -9.40 8.92
C THR A 132 -2.09 -8.47 8.29
N TYR A 133 -1.41 -7.65 9.10
CA TYR A 133 -0.34 -6.78 8.61
C TYR A 133 0.75 -7.56 7.87
N ARG A 134 1.26 -8.65 8.46
CA ARG A 134 2.28 -9.51 7.82
C ARG A 134 1.76 -10.16 6.54
N ALA A 135 0.50 -10.61 6.52
CA ALA A 135 -0.11 -11.21 5.33
C ALA A 135 -0.28 -10.19 4.19
N ARG A 136 -0.58 -8.93 4.51
CA ARG A 136 -0.63 -7.85 3.51
C ARG A 136 0.75 -7.55 2.93
N LEU A 137 1.80 -7.54 3.78
CA LEU A 137 3.19 -7.41 3.33
C LEU A 137 3.60 -8.54 2.37
N THR A 138 3.36 -9.80 2.71
CA THR A 138 3.71 -10.96 1.85
C THR A 138 2.94 -11.00 0.55
N SER A 139 1.72 -10.45 0.55
CA SER A 139 0.92 -10.34 -0.67
C SER A 139 1.44 -9.23 -1.59
N ALA A 140 1.88 -8.11 -1.01
CA ALA A 140 2.34 -6.93 -1.75
C ALA A 140 3.79 -7.06 -2.25
N PHE A 141 4.65 -7.66 -1.45
CA PHE A 141 6.11 -7.67 -1.62
C PHE A 141 6.62 -9.08 -1.93
N ALA A 142 7.75 -9.19 -2.65
CA ALA A 142 8.43 -10.46 -2.86
C ALA A 142 9.10 -10.98 -1.57
N ASP A 143 9.20 -12.30 -1.40
CA ASP A 143 9.70 -12.97 -0.18
C ASP A 143 11.16 -12.62 0.15
N ASP A 144 12.03 -12.56 -0.87
CA ASP A 144 13.44 -12.15 -0.77
C ASP A 144 13.61 -10.79 -0.08
N ALA A 145 12.64 -9.93 -0.29
CA ALA A 145 12.65 -8.61 0.30
C ALA A 145 11.94 -8.51 1.65
N LEU A 146 11.10 -9.47 2.01
CA LEU A 146 10.66 -9.62 3.40
C LEU A 146 11.80 -10.12 4.28
N ASP A 147 12.63 -11.01 3.75
CA ASP A 147 13.87 -11.44 4.40
C ASP A 147 14.87 -10.28 4.50
N ALA A 148 14.96 -9.41 3.49
CA ALA A 148 15.72 -8.15 3.59
C ALA A 148 15.11 -7.16 4.62
N MET A 149 13.77 -7.08 4.71
CA MET A 149 13.06 -6.29 5.74
C MET A 149 13.34 -6.78 7.16
N ALA A 150 13.55 -8.08 7.35
CA ALA A 150 13.79 -8.69 8.66
C ALA A 150 15.25 -8.51 9.15
N ASN A 151 16.19 -8.30 8.22
CA ASN A 151 17.62 -8.35 8.52
C ASN A 151 18.33 -6.98 8.55
N GLU A 152 17.62 -5.85 8.37
CA GLU A 152 18.21 -4.49 8.27
C GLU A 152 19.32 -4.31 7.21
N VAL A 153 19.59 -5.35 6.41
CA VAL A 153 20.67 -5.38 5.41
C VAL A 153 20.07 -5.22 4.02
N GLY A 154 20.15 -3.98 3.53
CA GLY A 154 20.18 -3.69 2.10
C GLY A 154 18.83 -3.39 1.45
N ALA A 155 18.86 -2.41 0.56
CA ALA A 155 17.89 -2.33 -0.53
C ALA A 155 17.90 -3.65 -1.31
N ASP A 156 16.82 -3.96 -2.03
CA ASP A 156 16.83 -5.04 -3.01
C ASP A 156 18.06 -4.96 -3.92
N ALA A 157 18.40 -6.05 -4.61
CA ALA A 157 19.52 -6.09 -5.56
C ALA A 157 19.45 -4.98 -6.65
N ASP A 158 18.31 -4.30 -6.80
CA ASP A 158 18.07 -3.17 -7.70
C ASP A 158 18.15 -1.77 -7.03
N GLY A 159 18.39 -1.68 -5.72
CA GLY A 159 18.44 -0.42 -4.98
C GLY A 159 17.08 0.23 -4.69
N SER A 160 15.97 -0.46 -4.93
CA SER A 160 14.64 0.14 -4.83
C SER A 160 14.12 0.25 -3.39
N HIS A 161 13.69 1.46 -3.01
CA HIS A 161 13.04 1.71 -1.73
C HIS A 161 11.59 1.24 -1.79
N ARG A 162 11.16 0.52 -0.75
CA ARG A 162 9.79 0.06 -0.57
C ARG A 162 9.11 0.86 0.53
N VAL A 163 7.83 1.14 0.34
CA VAL A 163 7.06 2.00 1.23
C VAL A 163 5.78 1.31 1.67
N VAL A 164 5.47 1.38 2.96
CA VAL A 164 4.19 0.93 3.54
C VAL A 164 3.52 2.12 4.16
N ILE A 165 2.30 2.42 3.71
CA ILE A 165 1.49 3.57 4.12
C ILE A 165 0.24 3.03 4.78
N SER A 166 -0.06 3.44 6.01
CA SER A 166 -1.31 3.05 6.69
C SER A 166 -2.13 4.28 7.00
N LEU A 167 -3.34 4.37 6.45
CA LEU A 167 -4.26 5.45 6.78
C LEU A 167 -4.90 5.15 8.13
N ILE A 168 -4.64 6.02 9.10
CA ILE A 168 -5.16 5.92 10.46
C ILE A 168 -6.16 7.04 10.65
N VAL A 169 -7.46 6.73 10.60
CA VAL A 169 -8.51 7.74 10.74
C VAL A 169 -9.26 7.53 12.05
N GLY A 170 -9.02 8.44 12.99
CA GLY A 170 -9.68 8.47 14.29
C GLY A 170 -9.05 7.58 15.37
N PRO A 171 -9.52 7.71 16.62
CA PRO A 171 -8.84 7.15 17.79
C PRO A 171 -8.88 5.61 17.85
N ALA A 172 -9.94 4.99 17.33
CA ALA A 172 -10.09 3.53 17.34
C ALA A 172 -9.04 2.85 16.45
N GLU A 173 -8.78 3.40 15.25
CA GLU A 173 -7.74 2.88 14.36
C GLU A 173 -6.34 3.21 14.86
N ALA A 174 -6.14 4.39 15.45
CA ALA A 174 -4.86 4.74 16.07
C ALA A 174 -4.48 3.75 17.18
N THR A 175 -5.44 3.40 18.05
CA THR A 175 -5.24 2.42 19.12
C THR A 175 -4.87 1.06 18.55
N ARG A 176 -5.64 0.58 17.56
CA ARG A 176 -5.38 -0.69 16.89
C ARG A 176 -4.00 -0.72 16.22
N PHE A 177 -3.62 0.36 15.55
CA PHE A 177 -2.33 0.45 14.89
C PHE A 177 -1.18 0.43 15.89
N VAL A 178 -1.34 1.08 17.05
CA VAL A 178 -0.37 1.01 18.15
C VAL A 178 -0.22 -0.42 18.67
N ASP A 179 -1.31 -1.15 18.84
CA ASP A 179 -1.27 -2.55 19.32
C ASP A 179 -0.58 -3.47 18.31
N VAL A 180 -0.92 -3.34 17.02
CA VAL A 180 -0.22 -4.02 15.92
C VAL A 180 1.27 -3.69 15.91
N SER A 181 1.62 -2.42 16.08
CA SER A 181 3.02 -1.96 16.09
C SER A 181 3.81 -2.57 17.24
N LYS A 182 3.22 -2.64 18.45
CA LYS A 182 3.83 -3.28 19.61
C LYS A 182 4.04 -4.77 19.39
N GLU A 183 3.03 -5.50 18.89
CA GLU A 183 3.14 -6.93 18.63
C GLU A 183 4.21 -7.26 17.58
N LEU A 184 4.41 -6.34 16.64
CA LEU A 184 5.41 -6.43 15.59
C LEU A 184 6.79 -5.87 15.97
N ASN A 185 6.93 -5.27 17.16
CA ASN A 185 8.12 -4.49 17.56
C ASN A 185 8.53 -3.45 16.49
N LEU A 186 7.58 -2.74 15.91
CA LEU A 186 7.87 -1.63 14.99
C LEU A 186 8.41 -0.45 15.81
N ASP A 187 9.51 0.15 15.35
CA ASP A 187 10.09 1.31 16.02
C ASP A 187 9.18 2.53 15.81
N ALA A 188 8.99 3.34 16.86
CA ALA A 188 8.21 4.58 16.77
C ALA A 188 8.87 5.61 15.83
N SER A 189 10.18 5.48 15.58
CA SER A 189 10.91 6.31 14.61
C SER A 189 10.52 6.02 13.13
N ASP A 190 9.90 4.87 12.86
CA ASP A 190 9.31 4.50 11.56
C ASP A 190 7.96 5.19 11.29
N LEU A 191 7.45 5.96 12.25
CA LEU A 191 6.19 6.69 12.17
C LEU A 191 6.42 8.15 11.74
N SER A 192 7.06 8.36 10.58
CA SER A 192 7.31 9.73 10.07
C SER A 192 6.63 9.99 8.73
N LEU A 193 5.91 11.11 8.68
CA LEU A 193 5.36 11.73 7.47
C LEU A 193 6.37 12.64 6.74
N ASP A 194 7.59 12.81 7.27
CA ASP A 194 8.57 13.80 6.78
C ASP A 194 9.03 13.56 5.34
N VAL A 195 8.80 12.37 4.79
CA VAL A 195 9.11 12.07 3.39
C VAL A 195 7.95 12.31 2.44
N LEU A 196 6.72 12.42 2.94
CA LEU A 196 5.60 12.93 2.15
C LEU A 196 5.52 14.46 2.18
N ARG A 197 6.11 15.14 3.18
CA ARG A 197 6.15 16.62 3.25
C ARG A 197 6.74 17.31 2.01
N PRO A 198 7.82 16.81 1.37
CA PRO A 198 8.31 17.36 0.11
C PRO A 198 7.33 17.17 -1.06
N LEU A 199 6.40 16.22 -0.96
CA LEU A 199 5.44 15.87 -2.02
C LEU A 199 4.09 16.58 -1.83
N ASN A 200 3.67 16.82 -0.58
CA ASN A 200 2.57 17.70 -0.22
C ASN A 200 2.79 18.29 1.19
N PRO A 201 3.14 19.58 1.31
CA PRO A 201 3.43 20.21 2.61
C PRO A 201 2.20 20.37 3.51
N ALA A 202 0.99 20.14 3.00
CA ALA A 202 -0.26 20.17 3.78
C ALA A 202 -0.50 18.88 4.59
N ILE A 203 0.28 17.81 4.37
CA ILE A 203 0.16 16.57 5.13
C ILE A 203 0.80 16.76 6.51
N GLU A 204 -0.03 17.08 7.51
CA GLU A 204 0.38 17.25 8.91
C GLU A 204 0.33 15.93 9.68
N CYS A 205 1.40 15.64 10.43
CA CYS A 205 1.40 14.61 11.47
C CYS A 205 0.86 15.23 12.76
N LYS A 206 -0.34 14.86 13.18
CA LYS A 206 -0.80 15.12 14.55
C LYS A 206 -0.69 13.81 15.32
N VAL A 207 0.26 13.77 16.25
CA VAL A 207 0.39 12.69 17.24
C VAL A 207 -0.64 12.91 18.33
#